data_AF-A0A1C7MKN8-F1
#
_entry.id   AF-A0A1C7MKN8-F1
#
_cell.length_a   1.000
_cell.length_b   1.000
_cell.length_c   1.000
_cell.angle_alpha   90.00
_cell.angle_beta   90.00
_cell.angle_gamma   90.00
#
_symmetry.space_group_name_H-M   'P 1'
#
loop_
_entity.id
_entity.type
_entity.pdbx_description
1 polymer ?
#
loop_
_entity_poly.entity_id
_entity_poly.type
_entity_poly.pdbx_seq_one_letter_code
_entity_poly.pdbx_strand_id
1 'polypeptide(L)'
;MLQNITGKDFRAVFQHLIKTLDPLWPFDTDQRFEEHFVQALRAMRYPYIGQLDLKWLPTPAAMHSWPTLLGMLHWLVELGRAREHYMESRDPTLQDSSLVPDEFDDINHHQALALDHYMLAYEIFLQGKDVFPEEEKIMEERYAKKDEQVITDLERHKEKLKEVQTELEHLEKSLNLLSGADIRKVVKPTLSRVAEMKRAEHADVESERIKVDHELEQLNMECENVEEEVDEVINKATALSEQADELREAAQQEALVSNAEAARLERDLAQARTAAMANGVGVKSRLQALQIAHREQIEKVNRLKDDTVRAIIKSSSDIVTFKEEVSKQLQHLRDFAEAN
;
A
#
# COMPACT_ATOMS: atom_id res chain seq x y z
N MET A 1 1.64 7.69 18.28
CA MET A 1 2.85 6.85 18.53
C MET A 1 3.78 6.79 17.32
N LEU A 2 3.28 6.75 16.07
CA LEU A 2 4.10 6.63 14.87
C LEU A 2 4.71 7.93 14.30
N GLN A 3 4.34 9.12 14.80
CA GLN A 3 4.83 10.40 14.25
C GLN A 3 6.34 10.65 14.49
N ASN A 4 6.93 10.00 15.49
CA ASN A 4 8.36 10.15 15.84
C ASN A 4 9.07 8.78 15.84
N ILE A 5 8.86 7.97 14.79
CA ILE A 5 9.49 6.66 14.67
C ILE A 5 11.00 6.77 14.43
N THR A 6 11.82 6.00 15.15
CA THR A 6 13.27 5.95 14.90
C THR A 6 13.59 4.97 13.76
N GLY A 7 14.78 5.07 13.16
CA GLY A 7 15.23 4.10 12.16
C GLY A 7 15.24 2.65 12.68
N LYS A 8 15.53 2.46 13.97
CA LYS A 8 15.50 1.14 14.63
C LYS A 8 14.07 0.60 14.74
N ASP A 9 13.13 1.45 15.14
CA ASP A 9 11.72 1.07 15.27
C ASP A 9 11.12 0.76 13.90
N PHE A 10 11.41 1.60 12.90
CA PHE A 10 10.98 1.36 11.51
C PHE A 10 11.49 0.02 10.99
N ARG A 11 12.79 -0.28 11.19
CA ARG A 11 13.37 -1.57 10.82
C ARG A 11 12.64 -2.72 11.52
N ALA A 12 12.38 -2.62 12.81
CA ALA A 12 11.69 -3.67 13.56
C ALA A 12 10.27 -3.90 13.05
N VAL A 13 9.51 -2.84 12.80
CA VAL A 13 8.15 -2.93 12.23
C VAL A 13 8.18 -3.56 10.84
N PHE A 14 9.07 -3.08 9.96
CA PHE A 14 9.21 -3.64 8.62
C PHE A 14 9.56 -5.14 8.65
N GLN A 15 10.56 -5.53 9.45
CA GLN A 15 10.97 -6.93 9.57
C GLN A 15 9.85 -7.81 10.13
N HIS A 16 9.07 -7.28 11.09
CA HIS A 16 7.92 -8.00 11.61
C HIS A 16 6.86 -8.24 10.53
N LEU A 17 6.48 -7.20 9.77
CA LEU A 17 5.49 -7.33 8.70
C LEU A 17 5.93 -8.30 7.59
N ILE A 18 7.21 -8.27 7.20
CA ILE A 18 7.74 -9.25 6.25
C ILE A 18 7.67 -10.67 6.81
N LYS A 19 8.00 -10.87 8.10
CA LYS A 19 7.86 -12.19 8.74
C LYS A 19 6.41 -12.66 8.89
N THR A 20 5.46 -11.75 9.01
CA THR A 20 4.03 -12.09 9.01
C THR A 20 3.60 -12.63 7.64
N LEU A 21 4.16 -12.08 6.56
CA LEU A 21 3.89 -12.54 5.19
C LEU A 21 4.63 -13.83 4.84
N ASP A 22 5.91 -13.91 5.20
CA ASP A 22 6.77 -15.08 5.01
C ASP A 22 7.56 -15.36 6.31
N PRO A 23 7.09 -16.31 7.14
CA PRO A 23 7.76 -16.69 8.38
C PRO A 23 9.19 -17.20 8.21
N LEU A 24 9.52 -17.72 7.02
CA LEU A 24 10.84 -18.27 6.69
C LEU A 24 11.76 -17.26 6.00
N TRP A 25 11.31 -15.99 5.86
CA TRP A 25 12.10 -14.96 5.20
C TRP A 25 13.48 -14.76 5.88
N PRO A 26 14.59 -14.93 5.15
CA PRO A 26 15.92 -14.84 5.73
C PRO A 26 16.32 -13.37 5.92
N PHE A 27 16.54 -12.96 7.18
CA PHE A 27 17.20 -11.70 7.50
C PHE A 27 18.65 -11.98 7.91
N ASP A 28 19.55 -11.95 6.95
CA ASP A 28 21.00 -12.09 7.17
C ASP A 28 21.51 -10.95 8.08
N THR A 29 22.22 -11.32 9.15
CA THR A 29 22.79 -10.37 10.11
C THR A 29 23.97 -9.58 9.54
N ASP A 30 24.67 -10.12 8.55
CA ASP A 30 25.89 -9.53 7.99
C ASP A 30 25.60 -8.56 6.84
N GLN A 31 24.38 -8.58 6.31
CA GLN A 31 23.96 -7.73 5.20
C GLN A 31 23.33 -6.41 5.68
N ARG A 32 23.56 -5.35 4.90
CA ARG A 32 23.00 -4.02 5.16
C ARG A 32 21.48 -4.02 5.10
N PHE A 33 20.85 -3.26 5.98
CA PHE A 33 19.39 -3.19 6.05
C PHE A 33 18.78 -2.65 4.76
N GLU A 34 19.43 -1.69 4.09
CA GLU A 34 18.94 -1.11 2.85
C GLU A 34 18.83 -2.14 1.72
N GLU A 35 19.72 -3.14 1.71
CA GLU A 35 19.68 -4.23 0.74
C GLU A 35 18.55 -5.20 1.05
N HIS A 36 18.42 -5.62 2.32
CA HIS A 36 17.29 -6.43 2.79
C HIS A 36 15.94 -5.78 2.48
N PHE A 37 15.85 -4.47 2.70
CA PHE A 37 14.66 -3.68 2.45
C PHE A 37 14.24 -3.77 0.98
N VAL A 38 15.17 -3.56 0.05
CA VAL A 38 14.89 -3.65 -1.40
C VAL A 38 14.59 -5.08 -1.83
N GLN A 39 15.35 -6.07 -1.35
CA GLN A 39 15.16 -7.48 -1.71
C GLN A 39 13.78 -7.99 -1.28
N ALA A 40 13.39 -7.73 -0.03
CA ALA A 40 12.08 -8.12 0.48
C ALA A 40 10.94 -7.44 -0.29
N LEU A 41 11.02 -6.13 -0.55
CA LEU A 41 9.99 -5.44 -1.33
C LEU A 41 9.89 -5.93 -2.78
N ARG A 42 11.02 -6.31 -3.41
CA ARG A 42 10.99 -6.94 -4.74
C ARG A 42 10.33 -8.31 -4.71
N ALA A 43 10.66 -9.13 -3.72
CA ALA A 43 10.07 -10.46 -3.58
C ALA A 43 8.56 -10.38 -3.34
N MET A 44 8.12 -9.43 -2.50
CA MET A 44 6.71 -9.14 -2.28
C MET A 44 6.03 -8.42 -3.45
N ARG A 45 6.78 -8.09 -4.53
CA ARG A 45 6.27 -7.39 -5.72
C ARG A 45 5.66 -6.01 -5.41
N TYR A 46 6.26 -5.26 -4.50
CA TYR A 46 5.81 -3.90 -4.19
C TYR A 46 5.88 -2.99 -5.44
N PRO A 47 4.75 -2.40 -5.90
CA PRO A 47 4.69 -1.72 -7.19
C PRO A 47 5.47 -0.41 -7.24
N TYR A 48 5.61 0.31 -6.12
CA TYR A 48 6.22 1.64 -6.07
C TYR A 48 7.66 1.65 -5.58
N ILE A 49 8.38 0.52 -5.70
CA ILE A 49 9.75 0.40 -5.19
C ILE A 49 10.71 1.45 -5.78
N GLY A 50 10.50 1.87 -7.03
CA GLY A 50 11.32 2.88 -7.70
C GLY A 50 11.14 4.31 -7.14
N GLN A 51 10.10 4.56 -6.34
CA GLN A 51 9.84 5.85 -5.71
C GLN A 51 10.47 5.96 -4.31
N LEU A 52 11.10 4.89 -3.80
CA LEU A 52 11.71 4.85 -2.48
C LEU A 52 13.20 5.23 -2.55
N ASP A 53 13.62 6.24 -1.79
CA ASP A 53 15.05 6.55 -1.59
C ASP A 53 15.56 5.89 -0.30
N LEU A 54 16.61 5.07 -0.44
CA LEU A 54 17.25 4.37 0.69
C LEU A 54 17.85 5.32 1.71
N LYS A 55 18.16 6.56 1.32
CA LYS A 55 18.64 7.61 2.23
C LYS A 55 17.61 7.99 3.29
N TRP A 56 16.33 7.65 3.10
CA TRP A 56 15.28 7.90 4.08
C TRP A 56 15.32 6.94 5.27
N LEU A 57 15.89 5.74 5.11
CA LEU A 57 15.84 4.66 6.11
C LEU A 57 16.50 4.99 7.45
N PRO A 58 17.61 5.75 7.52
CA PRO A 58 18.18 6.19 8.80
C PRO A 58 17.29 7.21 9.55
N THR A 59 16.54 8.04 8.81
CA THR A 59 15.68 9.11 9.35
C THR A 59 14.26 9.04 8.77
N PRO A 60 13.51 7.96 9.03
CA PRO A 60 12.26 7.68 8.34
C PRO A 60 11.15 8.69 8.66
N ALA A 61 11.15 9.25 9.88
CA ALA A 61 10.18 10.24 10.35
C ALA A 61 10.33 11.64 9.74
N ALA A 62 11.24 11.85 8.78
CA ALA A 62 11.36 13.15 8.12
C ALA A 62 10.09 13.48 7.31
N MET A 63 9.68 14.75 7.32
CA MET A 63 8.40 15.21 6.77
C MET A 63 8.19 14.83 5.29
N HIS A 64 9.28 14.73 4.52
CA HIS A 64 9.24 14.41 3.09
C HIS A 64 9.29 12.89 2.80
N SER A 65 9.78 12.07 3.73
CA SER A 65 9.93 10.62 3.53
C SER A 65 8.85 9.81 4.23
N TRP A 66 8.35 10.31 5.37
CA TRP A 66 7.44 9.56 6.22
C TRP A 66 6.12 9.17 5.54
N PRO A 67 5.44 10.05 4.78
CA PRO A 67 4.20 9.67 4.11
C PRO A 67 4.38 8.46 3.16
N THR A 68 5.45 8.46 2.38
CA THR A 68 5.75 7.38 1.43
C THR A 68 6.14 6.08 2.15
N LEU A 69 7.00 6.17 3.16
CA LEU A 69 7.38 4.98 3.96
C LEU A 69 6.20 4.40 4.73
N LEU A 70 5.33 5.24 5.27
CA LEU A 70 4.11 4.81 5.94
C LEU A 70 3.13 4.14 4.96
N GLY A 71 2.96 4.70 3.76
CA GLY A 71 2.16 4.07 2.71
C GLY A 71 2.65 2.68 2.33
N MET A 72 3.97 2.47 2.28
CA MET A 72 4.58 1.16 2.05
C MET A 72 4.30 0.20 3.22
N LEU A 73 4.47 0.64 4.48
CA LEU A 73 4.15 -0.20 5.64
C LEU A 73 2.66 -0.56 5.68
N HIS A 74 1.78 0.39 5.38
CA HIS A 74 0.34 0.15 5.28
C HIS A 74 0.02 -0.89 4.21
N TRP A 75 0.64 -0.78 3.03
CA TRP A 75 0.47 -1.79 1.98
C TRP A 75 0.91 -3.19 2.44
N LEU A 76 2.02 -3.31 3.18
CA LEU A 76 2.45 -4.59 3.76
C LEU A 76 1.44 -5.13 4.78
N VAL A 77 0.83 -4.26 5.59
CA VAL A 77 -0.24 -4.65 6.52
C VAL A 77 -1.46 -5.18 5.77
N GLU A 78 -1.93 -4.45 4.76
CA GLU A 78 -3.09 -4.86 3.97
C GLU A 78 -2.82 -6.17 3.21
N LEU A 79 -1.62 -6.35 2.67
CA LEU A 79 -1.21 -7.61 2.06
C LEU A 79 -1.21 -8.77 3.09
N GLY A 80 -0.74 -8.50 4.32
CA GLY A 80 -0.75 -9.47 5.41
C GLY A 80 -2.18 -9.88 5.79
N ARG A 81 -3.07 -8.91 5.93
CA ARG A 81 -4.50 -9.14 6.22
C ARG A 81 -5.20 -9.93 5.11
N ALA A 82 -4.93 -9.58 3.84
CA ALA A 82 -5.48 -10.30 2.70
C ALA A 82 -5.02 -11.77 2.67
N ARG A 83 -3.73 -12.01 2.94
CA ARG A 83 -3.18 -13.36 3.05
C ARG A 83 -3.82 -14.15 4.19
N GLU A 84 -3.94 -13.57 5.37
CA GLU A 84 -4.57 -14.20 6.54
C GLU A 84 -6.02 -14.57 6.24
N HIS A 85 -6.79 -13.63 5.69
CA HIS A 85 -8.17 -13.87 5.30
C HIS A 85 -8.30 -15.00 4.26
N TYR A 86 -7.42 -15.03 3.26
CA TYR A 86 -7.39 -16.10 2.26
C TYR A 86 -7.03 -17.46 2.88
N MET A 87 -6.08 -17.51 3.81
CA MET A 87 -5.72 -18.78 4.48
C MET A 87 -6.85 -19.29 5.38
N GLU A 88 -7.67 -18.41 5.93
CA GLU A 88 -8.81 -18.77 6.78
C GLU A 88 -10.11 -19.01 6.01
N SER A 89 -10.19 -18.61 4.74
CA SER A 89 -11.43 -18.62 3.96
C SER A 89 -11.95 -20.02 3.60
N ARG A 90 -11.11 -21.06 3.73
CA ARG A 90 -11.40 -22.42 3.26
C ARG A 90 -11.65 -22.50 1.76
N ASP A 91 -11.07 -21.59 0.99
CA ASP A 91 -11.20 -21.56 -0.46
C ASP A 91 -10.66 -22.87 -1.08
N PRO A 92 -11.34 -23.48 -2.07
CA PRO A 92 -10.89 -24.72 -2.71
C PRO A 92 -9.47 -24.64 -3.30
N THR A 93 -9.01 -23.44 -3.69
CA THR A 93 -7.66 -23.21 -4.21
C THR A 93 -6.56 -23.38 -3.15
N LEU A 94 -6.90 -23.44 -1.86
CA LEU A 94 -5.98 -23.83 -0.79
C LEU A 94 -5.60 -25.32 -0.83
N GLN A 95 -6.33 -26.12 -1.62
CA GLN A 95 -6.05 -27.54 -1.87
C GLN A 95 -5.99 -28.40 -0.59
N ASP A 96 -6.80 -28.07 0.42
CA ASP A 96 -6.96 -28.87 1.64
C ASP A 96 -7.90 -30.06 1.41
N SER A 97 -7.35 -31.29 1.43
CA SER A 97 -8.09 -32.53 1.19
C SER A 97 -9.15 -32.85 2.27
N SER A 98 -9.02 -32.26 3.46
CA SER A 98 -9.95 -32.46 4.58
C SER A 98 -11.26 -31.70 4.41
N LEU A 99 -11.24 -30.64 3.58
CA LEU A 99 -12.41 -29.81 3.30
C LEU A 99 -13.21 -30.27 2.08
N VAL A 100 -12.68 -31.25 1.33
CA VAL A 100 -13.36 -31.80 0.15
C VAL A 100 -14.61 -32.59 0.60
N PRO A 101 -15.81 -32.18 0.16
CA PRO A 101 -17.06 -32.88 0.50
C PRO A 101 -17.11 -34.28 -0.13
N ASP A 102 -18.05 -35.11 0.31
CA ASP A 102 -18.23 -36.46 -0.27
C ASP A 102 -18.76 -36.38 -1.72
N GLU A 103 -19.61 -35.39 -2.02
CA GLU A 103 -20.10 -35.08 -3.36
C GLU A 103 -19.41 -33.82 -3.91
N PHE A 104 -18.72 -33.95 -5.04
CA PHE A 104 -18.01 -32.84 -5.68
C PHE A 104 -17.79 -33.07 -7.18
N ASP A 105 -17.87 -31.99 -7.95
CA ASP A 105 -17.50 -31.94 -9.38
C ASP A 105 -16.46 -30.85 -9.70
N ASP A 106 -16.05 -30.06 -8.70
CA ASP A 106 -15.06 -28.99 -8.88
C ASP A 106 -13.65 -29.57 -9.12
N ILE A 107 -12.96 -29.03 -10.12
CA ILE A 107 -11.60 -29.44 -10.48
C ILE A 107 -10.60 -29.24 -9.32
N ASN A 108 -10.79 -28.22 -8.47
CA ASN A 108 -9.93 -27.93 -7.34
C ASN A 108 -10.04 -29.00 -6.26
N HIS A 109 -11.23 -29.60 -6.07
CA HIS A 109 -11.40 -30.73 -5.15
C HIS A 109 -10.67 -31.97 -5.65
N HIS A 110 -10.74 -32.26 -6.95
CA HIS A 110 -9.94 -33.32 -7.56
C HIS A 110 -8.44 -33.07 -7.39
N GLN A 111 -7.99 -31.82 -7.58
CA GLN A 111 -6.59 -31.44 -7.39
C GLN A 111 -6.13 -31.56 -5.94
N ALA A 112 -6.97 -31.16 -4.98
CA ALA A 112 -6.67 -31.27 -3.55
C ALA A 112 -6.42 -32.74 -3.14
N LEU A 113 -7.30 -33.65 -3.55
CA LEU A 113 -7.13 -35.09 -3.29
C LEU A 113 -5.90 -35.67 -3.99
N ALA A 114 -5.65 -35.26 -5.24
CA ALA A 114 -4.49 -35.72 -5.99
C ALA A 114 -3.17 -35.21 -5.36
N LEU A 115 -3.11 -33.94 -4.94
CA LEU A 115 -1.95 -33.37 -4.28
C LEU A 115 -1.63 -34.10 -2.98
N ASP A 116 -2.66 -34.37 -2.15
CA ASP A 116 -2.51 -35.11 -0.90
C ASP A 116 -1.95 -36.52 -1.16
N HIS A 117 -2.51 -37.24 -2.14
CA HIS A 117 -1.98 -38.53 -2.57
C HIS A 117 -0.52 -38.43 -3.02
N TYR A 118 -0.19 -37.46 -3.88
CA TYR A 118 1.19 -37.29 -4.35
C TYR A 118 2.15 -36.93 -3.22
N MET A 119 1.73 -36.12 -2.25
CA MET A 119 2.57 -35.75 -1.10
C MET A 119 2.88 -36.99 -0.24
N LEU A 120 1.87 -37.80 0.07
CA LEU A 120 2.03 -39.05 0.83
C LEU A 120 2.89 -40.06 0.06
N ALA A 121 2.58 -40.30 -1.22
CA ALA A 121 3.34 -41.22 -2.06
C ALA A 121 4.80 -40.75 -2.24
N TYR A 122 5.03 -39.44 -2.35
CA TYR A 122 6.37 -38.87 -2.46
C TYR A 122 7.20 -39.05 -1.18
N GLU A 123 6.59 -38.97 0.00
CA GLU A 123 7.27 -39.29 1.27
C GLU A 123 7.76 -40.75 1.28
N ILE A 124 6.91 -41.67 0.83
CA ILE A 124 7.24 -43.09 0.70
C ILE A 124 8.31 -43.33 -0.35
N PHE A 125 8.22 -42.61 -1.48
CA PHE A 125 9.24 -42.65 -2.54
C PHE A 125 10.61 -42.19 -2.05
N LEU A 126 10.68 -41.13 -1.23
CA LEU A 126 11.93 -40.65 -0.64
C LEU A 126 12.57 -41.67 0.31
N GLN A 127 11.80 -42.63 0.82
CA GLN A 127 12.31 -43.77 1.60
C GLN A 127 12.83 -44.92 0.70
N GLY A 128 12.81 -44.75 -0.62
CA GLY A 128 13.31 -45.70 -1.62
C GLY A 128 12.31 -46.78 -2.03
N LYS A 129 11.02 -46.63 -1.70
CA LYS A 129 9.95 -47.51 -2.19
C LYS A 129 9.39 -46.99 -3.51
N ASP A 130 8.82 -47.89 -4.32
CA ASP A 130 8.29 -47.57 -5.67
C ASP A 130 6.87 -48.11 -5.87
N VAL A 131 6.19 -48.44 -4.77
CA VAL A 131 4.80 -48.91 -4.72
C VAL A 131 4.10 -48.23 -3.56
N PHE A 132 2.83 -47.84 -3.75
CA PHE A 132 2.07 -46.97 -2.84
C PHE A 132 0.65 -47.51 -2.57
N PRO A 133 0.48 -48.80 -2.20
CA PRO A 133 -0.85 -49.40 -2.14
C PRO A 133 -1.72 -48.81 -1.03
N GLU A 134 -1.13 -48.36 0.09
CA GLU A 134 -1.88 -47.68 1.15
C GLU A 134 -2.38 -46.31 0.70
N GLU A 135 -1.56 -45.54 0.00
CA GLU A 135 -1.89 -44.19 -0.48
C GLU A 135 -2.89 -44.23 -1.64
N GLU A 136 -2.78 -45.21 -2.54
CA GLU A 136 -3.77 -45.49 -3.59
C GLU A 136 -5.11 -45.84 -2.97
N LYS A 137 -5.12 -46.70 -1.95
CA LYS A 137 -6.36 -47.11 -1.28
C LYS A 137 -7.10 -45.95 -0.63
N ILE A 138 -6.39 -45.00 0.00
CA ILE A 138 -7.02 -43.79 0.57
C ILE A 138 -7.74 -42.99 -0.51
N MET A 139 -7.12 -42.85 -1.69
CA MET A 139 -7.72 -42.14 -2.82
C MET A 139 -8.92 -42.90 -3.39
N GLU A 140 -8.79 -44.22 -3.60
CA GLU A 140 -9.87 -45.09 -4.06
C GLU A 140 -11.10 -45.02 -3.14
N GLU A 141 -10.90 -45.08 -1.82
CA GLU A 141 -11.99 -44.97 -0.85
C GLU A 141 -12.72 -43.61 -0.94
N ARG A 142 -12.01 -42.51 -1.22
CA ARG A 142 -12.65 -41.19 -1.40
C ARG A 142 -13.46 -41.12 -2.69
N TYR A 143 -12.95 -41.64 -3.81
CA TYR A 143 -13.70 -41.66 -5.06
C TYR A 143 -14.86 -42.65 -5.04
N ALA A 144 -14.72 -43.77 -4.33
CA ALA A 144 -15.81 -44.72 -4.13
C ALA A 144 -17.00 -44.08 -3.40
N LYS A 145 -16.76 -43.20 -2.41
CA LYS A 145 -17.82 -42.43 -1.75
C LYS A 145 -18.51 -41.46 -2.71
N LYS A 146 -17.76 -40.73 -3.53
CA LYS A 146 -18.32 -39.87 -4.57
C LYS A 146 -19.20 -40.67 -5.55
N ASP A 147 -18.73 -41.85 -5.94
CA ASP A 147 -19.44 -42.69 -6.89
C ASP A 147 -20.63 -43.44 -6.27
N GLU A 148 -20.74 -43.55 -4.94
CA GLU A 148 -21.82 -44.25 -4.24
C GLU A 148 -23.20 -43.73 -4.64
N GLN A 149 -23.37 -42.40 -4.70
CA GLN A 149 -24.62 -41.78 -5.11
C GLN A 149 -24.91 -42.02 -6.60
N VAL A 150 -23.90 -41.88 -7.45
CA VAL A 150 -24.01 -42.13 -8.90
C VAL A 150 -24.38 -43.59 -9.17
N ILE A 151 -23.78 -44.53 -8.44
CA ILE A 151 -24.09 -45.95 -8.52
C ILE A 151 -25.53 -46.20 -8.08
N THR A 152 -25.96 -45.61 -6.96
CA THR A 152 -27.32 -45.74 -6.43
C THR A 152 -28.36 -45.23 -7.43
N ASP A 153 -28.11 -44.07 -8.03
CA ASP A 153 -29.01 -43.51 -9.05
C ASP A 153 -28.99 -44.33 -10.35
N LEU A 154 -27.82 -44.84 -10.75
CA LEU A 154 -27.69 -45.73 -11.90
C LEU A 154 -28.41 -47.06 -11.71
N GLU A 155 -28.38 -47.63 -10.51
CA GLU A 155 -29.17 -48.82 -10.14
C GLU A 155 -30.68 -48.53 -10.20
N ARG A 156 -31.13 -47.39 -9.65
CA ARG A 156 -32.52 -46.96 -9.73
C ARG A 156 -32.98 -46.78 -11.19
N HIS A 157 -32.14 -46.20 -12.04
CA HIS A 157 -32.43 -46.04 -13.46
C HIS A 157 -32.47 -47.37 -14.20
N LYS A 158 -31.56 -48.31 -13.88
CA LYS A 158 -31.59 -49.68 -14.44
C LYS A 158 -32.86 -50.43 -14.05
N GLU A 159 -33.32 -50.30 -12.81
CA GLU A 159 -34.56 -50.93 -12.34
C GLU A 159 -35.77 -50.39 -13.12
N LYS A 160 -35.90 -49.06 -13.23
CA LYS A 160 -36.94 -48.42 -14.06
C LYS A 160 -36.89 -48.87 -15.52
N LEU A 161 -35.70 -48.95 -16.10
CA LEU A 161 -35.52 -49.40 -17.48
C LEU A 161 -36.00 -50.85 -17.65
N LYS A 162 -35.69 -51.72 -16.68
CA LYS A 162 -36.15 -53.10 -16.68
C LYS A 162 -37.67 -53.20 -16.51
N GLU A 163 -38.28 -52.42 -15.62
CA GLU A 163 -39.73 -52.35 -15.49
C GLU A 163 -40.39 -51.97 -16.82
N VAL A 164 -39.93 -50.88 -17.45
CA VAL A 164 -40.44 -50.42 -18.75
C VAL A 164 -40.21 -51.46 -19.85
N GLN A 165 -39.06 -52.14 -19.87
CA GLN A 165 -38.81 -53.25 -20.81
C GLN A 165 -39.77 -54.42 -20.60
N THR A 166 -40.02 -54.81 -19.35
CA THR A 166 -40.99 -55.89 -19.06
C THR A 166 -42.42 -55.49 -19.40
N GLU A 167 -42.79 -54.22 -19.19
CA GLU A 167 -44.09 -53.68 -19.59
C GLU A 167 -44.23 -53.67 -21.12
N LEU A 168 -43.17 -53.28 -21.83
CA LEU A 168 -43.11 -53.34 -23.30
C LEU A 168 -43.26 -54.78 -23.81
N GLU A 169 -42.49 -55.74 -23.28
CA GLU A 169 -42.58 -57.16 -23.67
C GLU A 169 -43.97 -57.75 -23.38
N HIS A 170 -44.57 -57.38 -22.25
CA HIS A 170 -45.92 -57.78 -21.89
C HIS A 170 -46.95 -57.19 -22.87
N LEU A 171 -46.80 -55.91 -23.22
CA LEU A 171 -47.63 -55.25 -24.22
C LEU A 171 -47.47 -55.87 -25.61
N GLU A 172 -46.26 -56.22 -26.04
CA GLU A 172 -45.99 -56.90 -27.31
C GLU A 172 -46.58 -58.32 -27.35
N LYS A 173 -46.46 -59.10 -26.27
CA LYS A 173 -47.13 -60.40 -26.15
C LYS A 173 -48.65 -60.26 -26.14
N SER A 174 -49.18 -59.24 -25.46
CA SER A 174 -50.60 -58.94 -25.48
C SER A 174 -51.09 -58.55 -26.87
N LEU A 175 -50.26 -57.84 -27.66
CA LEU A 175 -50.52 -57.50 -29.05
C LEU A 175 -50.61 -58.75 -29.94
N ASN A 176 -49.70 -59.71 -29.73
CA ASN A 176 -49.71 -61.01 -30.43
C ASN A 176 -50.89 -61.91 -30.01
N LEU A 177 -51.36 -61.80 -28.77
CA LEU A 177 -52.57 -62.49 -28.27
C LEU A 177 -53.88 -61.87 -28.80
N LEU A 178 -53.86 -60.62 -29.29
CA LEU A 178 -55.00 -59.94 -29.92
C LEU A 178 -55.21 -60.36 -31.38
N SER A 179 -54.39 -61.26 -31.93
CA SER A 179 -54.62 -61.90 -33.24
C SER A 179 -55.80 -62.91 -33.23
N GLY A 180 -56.40 -63.22 -32.08
CA GLY A 180 -57.40 -64.29 -31.97
C GLY A 180 -58.66 -64.02 -31.14
N ALA A 181 -58.82 -62.87 -30.47
CA ALA A 181 -59.96 -62.66 -29.57
C ALA A 181 -60.74 -61.36 -29.84
N ASP A 182 -62.00 -61.56 -30.25
CA ASP A 182 -63.14 -60.65 -30.29
C ASP A 182 -62.84 -59.14 -30.14
N ILE A 183 -62.56 -58.52 -31.30
CA ILE A 183 -62.20 -57.11 -31.56
C ILE A 183 -63.08 -56.10 -30.81
N ARG A 184 -64.30 -56.48 -30.45
CA ARG A 184 -65.30 -55.56 -29.87
C ARG A 184 -65.30 -55.50 -28.34
N LYS A 185 -64.83 -56.55 -27.65
CA LYS A 185 -64.90 -56.66 -26.18
C LYS A 185 -63.56 -56.44 -25.46
N VAL A 186 -62.43 -56.69 -26.14
CA VAL A 186 -61.10 -56.61 -25.53
C VAL A 186 -60.24 -55.53 -26.17
N VAL A 187 -60.14 -55.51 -27.50
CA VAL A 187 -59.29 -54.55 -28.23
C VAL A 187 -59.78 -53.11 -28.02
N LYS A 188 -61.09 -52.86 -28.14
CA LYS A 188 -61.65 -51.50 -28.02
C LYS A 188 -61.49 -50.90 -26.61
N PRO A 189 -61.81 -51.61 -25.51
CA PRO A 189 -61.55 -51.09 -24.16
C PRO A 189 -60.06 -50.92 -23.85
N THR A 190 -59.19 -51.82 -24.31
CA THR A 190 -57.74 -51.70 -24.10
C THR A 190 -57.16 -50.51 -24.86
N LEU A 191 -57.56 -50.31 -26.13
CA LEU A 191 -57.18 -49.10 -26.89
C LEU A 191 -57.72 -47.82 -26.25
N SER A 192 -58.96 -47.84 -25.75
CA SER A 192 -59.49 -46.70 -24.99
C SER A 192 -58.68 -46.43 -23.73
N ARG A 193 -58.27 -47.46 -22.97
CA ARG A 193 -57.43 -47.31 -21.79
C ARG A 193 -56.03 -46.78 -22.12
N VAL A 194 -55.39 -47.29 -23.18
CA VAL A 194 -54.08 -46.80 -23.65
C VAL A 194 -54.18 -45.37 -24.16
N ALA A 195 -55.26 -45.02 -24.87
CA ALA A 195 -55.50 -43.66 -25.30
C ALA A 195 -55.71 -42.71 -24.10
N GLU A 196 -56.42 -43.15 -23.06
CA GLU A 196 -56.58 -42.39 -21.81
C GLU A 196 -55.24 -42.21 -21.09
N MET A 197 -54.44 -43.27 -20.97
CA MET A 197 -53.10 -43.23 -20.37
C MET A 197 -52.18 -42.27 -21.12
N LYS A 198 -52.14 -42.36 -22.45
CA LYS A 198 -51.30 -41.46 -23.27
C LYS A 198 -51.79 -40.01 -23.24
N ARG A 199 -53.09 -39.77 -23.07
CA ARG A 199 -53.62 -38.42 -22.83
C ARG A 199 -53.20 -37.88 -21.47
N ALA A 200 -53.23 -38.70 -20.42
CA ALA A 200 -52.78 -38.30 -19.10
C ALA A 200 -51.27 -38.00 -19.10
N GLU A 201 -50.44 -38.89 -19.66
CA GLU A 201 -49.00 -38.68 -19.81
C GLU A 201 -48.68 -37.42 -20.62
N HIS A 202 -49.41 -37.17 -21.72
CA HIS A 202 -49.25 -35.93 -22.48
C HIS A 202 -49.66 -34.68 -21.68
N ALA A 203 -50.71 -34.76 -20.85
CA ALA A 203 -51.11 -33.65 -20.00
C ALA A 203 -50.08 -33.36 -18.91
N ASP A 204 -49.47 -34.40 -18.33
CA ASP A 204 -48.40 -34.27 -17.34
C ASP A 204 -47.15 -33.64 -17.97
N VAL A 205 -46.71 -34.13 -19.13
CA VAL A 205 -45.57 -33.55 -19.87
C VAL A 205 -45.83 -32.10 -20.27
N GLU A 206 -47.04 -31.79 -20.74
CA GLU A 206 -47.42 -30.41 -21.08
C GLU A 206 -47.40 -29.50 -19.84
N SER A 207 -47.87 -29.99 -18.69
CA SER A 207 -47.81 -29.25 -17.44
C SER A 207 -46.38 -29.00 -16.98
N GLU A 208 -45.48 -29.98 -17.11
CA GLU A 208 -44.07 -29.80 -16.78
C GLU A 208 -43.39 -28.84 -17.76
N ARG A 209 -43.72 -28.91 -19.06
CA ARG A 209 -43.22 -27.93 -20.04
C ARG A 209 -43.58 -26.51 -19.65
N ILE A 210 -44.84 -26.27 -19.27
CA ILE A 210 -45.32 -24.93 -18.85
C ILE A 210 -44.56 -24.43 -17.61
N LYS A 211 -44.25 -25.31 -16.65
CA LYS A 211 -43.45 -24.92 -15.47
C LYS A 211 -42.04 -24.54 -15.86
N VAL A 212 -41.37 -25.35 -16.68
CA VAL A 212 -40.01 -25.07 -17.14
C VAL A 212 -39.97 -23.79 -17.98
N ASP A 213 -40.96 -23.57 -18.86
CA ASP A 213 -41.07 -22.33 -19.64
C ASP A 213 -41.20 -21.11 -18.70
N HIS A 214 -42.02 -21.22 -17.64
CA HIS A 214 -42.16 -20.14 -16.64
C HIS A 214 -40.88 -19.88 -15.84
N GLU A 215 -40.18 -20.94 -15.42
CA GLU A 215 -38.89 -20.81 -14.73
C GLU A 215 -37.82 -20.18 -15.63
N LEU A 216 -37.80 -20.52 -16.93
CA LEU A 216 -36.92 -19.90 -17.92
C LEU A 216 -37.25 -18.42 -18.12
N GLU A 217 -38.52 -18.04 -18.20
CA GLU A 217 -38.93 -16.64 -18.28
C GLU A 217 -38.49 -15.85 -17.03
N GLN A 218 -38.65 -16.44 -15.84
CA GLN A 218 -38.20 -15.81 -14.60
C GLN A 218 -36.68 -15.63 -14.57
N LEU A 219 -35.93 -16.67 -14.93
CA LEU A 219 -34.47 -16.61 -14.95
C LEU A 219 -33.97 -15.59 -15.98
N ASN A 220 -34.61 -15.50 -17.15
CA ASN A 220 -34.28 -14.48 -18.15
C ASN A 220 -34.50 -13.06 -17.61
N MET A 221 -35.62 -12.79 -16.93
CA MET A 221 -35.85 -11.49 -16.30
C MET A 221 -34.81 -11.18 -15.21
N GLU A 222 -34.41 -12.18 -14.42
CA GLU A 222 -33.35 -12.01 -13.42
C GLU A 222 -32.00 -11.70 -14.08
N CYS A 223 -31.66 -12.37 -15.19
CA CYS A 223 -30.48 -12.05 -15.98
C CYS A 223 -30.52 -10.62 -16.54
N GLU A 224 -31.62 -10.20 -17.14
CA GLU A 224 -31.79 -8.83 -17.67
C GLU A 224 -31.62 -7.78 -16.57
N ASN A 225 -32.19 -8.00 -15.38
CA ASN A 225 -32.04 -7.09 -14.24
C ASN A 225 -30.58 -7.00 -13.77
N VAL A 226 -29.87 -8.13 -13.68
CA VAL A 226 -28.46 -8.16 -13.29
C VAL A 226 -27.58 -7.49 -14.35
N GLU A 227 -27.89 -7.65 -15.64
CA GLU A 227 -27.20 -6.94 -16.73
C GLU A 227 -27.38 -5.42 -16.61
N GLU A 228 -28.59 -4.94 -16.30
CA GLU A 228 -28.85 -3.51 -16.08
C GLU A 228 -28.10 -2.97 -14.84
N GLU A 229 -28.05 -3.73 -13.75
CA GLU A 229 -27.25 -3.38 -12.56
C GLU A 229 -25.75 -3.30 -12.87
N VAL A 230 -25.24 -4.23 -13.67
CA VAL A 230 -23.83 -4.24 -14.11
C VAL A 230 -23.53 -2.99 -14.94
N ASP A 231 -24.39 -2.65 -15.90
CA ASP A 231 -24.23 -1.45 -16.72
C ASP A 231 -24.27 -0.17 -15.88
N GLU A 232 -25.16 -0.08 -14.90
CA GLU A 232 -25.18 1.05 -13.96
C GLU A 232 -23.87 1.18 -13.17
N VAL A 233 -23.33 0.06 -12.68
CA VAL A 233 -22.07 0.05 -11.91
C VAL A 233 -20.89 0.44 -12.80
N ILE A 234 -20.84 -0.04 -14.04
CA ILE A 234 -19.80 0.33 -15.02
C ILE A 234 -19.85 1.84 -15.30
N ASN A 235 -21.04 2.40 -15.49
CA ASN A 235 -21.21 3.84 -15.71
C ASN A 235 -20.74 4.66 -14.50
N LYS A 236 -21.10 4.23 -13.27
CA LYS A 236 -20.63 4.87 -12.03
C LYS A 236 -19.12 4.78 -11.88
N ALA A 237 -18.51 3.63 -12.19
CA ALA A 237 -17.07 3.43 -12.13
C ALA A 237 -16.32 4.31 -13.15
N THR A 238 -16.85 4.43 -14.37
CA THR A 238 -16.29 5.28 -15.42
C THR A 238 -16.32 6.75 -15.02
N ALA A 239 -17.47 7.23 -14.51
CA ALA A 239 -17.60 8.61 -14.02
C ALA A 239 -16.66 8.92 -12.84
N LEU A 240 -16.48 7.98 -11.91
CA LEU A 240 -15.53 8.13 -10.80
C LEU A 240 -14.07 8.12 -11.29
N SER A 241 -13.75 7.34 -12.32
CA SER A 241 -12.42 7.34 -12.93
C SER A 241 -12.12 8.69 -13.58
N GLU A 242 -13.05 9.25 -14.35
CA GLU A 242 -12.90 10.58 -14.96
C GLU A 242 -12.69 11.67 -13.90
N GLN A 243 -13.47 11.65 -12.80
CA GLN A 243 -13.28 12.59 -11.69
C GLN A 243 -11.93 12.43 -10.99
N ALA A 244 -11.44 11.20 -10.83
CA ALA A 244 -10.13 10.94 -10.25
C ALA A 244 -9.00 11.48 -11.14
N ASP A 245 -9.13 11.33 -12.45
CA ASP A 245 -8.18 11.87 -13.42
C ASP A 245 -8.20 13.41 -13.44
N GLU A 246 -9.37 14.04 -13.42
CA GLU A 246 -9.50 15.51 -13.33
C GLU A 246 -8.85 16.06 -12.04
N LEU A 247 -9.13 15.44 -10.89
CA LEU A 247 -8.54 15.84 -9.60
C LEU A 247 -7.02 15.67 -9.60
N ARG A 248 -6.53 14.60 -10.23
CA ARG A 248 -5.10 14.35 -10.36
C ARG A 248 -4.42 15.39 -11.23
N GLU A 249 -5.00 15.75 -12.38
CA GLU A 249 -4.49 16.81 -13.25
C GLU A 249 -4.47 18.16 -12.53
N ALA A 250 -5.55 18.50 -11.82
CA ALA A 250 -5.62 19.72 -11.03
C ALA A 250 -4.53 19.78 -9.94
N ALA A 251 -4.36 18.69 -9.18
CA ALA A 251 -3.34 18.59 -8.14
C ALA A 251 -1.91 18.68 -8.70
N GLN A 252 -1.66 18.07 -9.87
CA GLN A 252 -0.37 18.16 -10.55
C GLN A 252 -0.07 19.59 -11.01
N GLN A 253 -1.07 20.28 -11.56
CA GLN A 253 -0.94 21.66 -12.00
C GLN A 253 -0.69 22.60 -10.81
N GLU A 254 -1.41 22.42 -9.70
CA GLU A 254 -1.20 23.20 -8.47
C GLU A 254 0.20 22.96 -7.90
N ALA A 255 0.67 21.72 -7.87
CA ALA A 255 2.04 21.39 -7.42
C ALA A 255 3.11 22.07 -8.27
N LEU A 256 2.92 22.16 -9.59
CA LEU A 256 3.84 22.88 -10.49
C LEU A 256 3.87 24.38 -10.20
N VAL A 257 2.70 25.01 -10.01
CA VAL A 257 2.60 26.43 -9.67
C VAL A 257 3.24 26.70 -8.31
N SER A 258 2.91 25.89 -7.29
CA SER A 258 3.45 26.02 -5.94
C SER A 258 4.98 25.86 -5.91
N ASN A 259 5.53 24.90 -6.65
CA ASN A 259 6.98 24.73 -6.77
C ASN A 259 7.66 25.92 -7.46
N ALA A 260 7.04 26.48 -8.49
CA ALA A 260 7.56 27.67 -9.17
C ALA A 260 7.59 28.90 -8.24
N GLU A 261 6.54 29.08 -7.43
CA GLU A 261 6.47 30.14 -6.42
C GLU A 261 7.50 29.94 -5.31
N ALA A 262 7.65 28.71 -4.79
CA ALA A 262 8.66 28.37 -3.79
C ALA A 262 10.08 28.70 -4.30
N ALA A 263 10.41 28.29 -5.53
CA ALA A 263 11.70 28.61 -6.16
C ALA A 263 11.92 30.12 -6.36
N ARG A 264 10.84 30.89 -6.60
CA ARG A 264 10.92 32.36 -6.67
C ARG A 264 11.22 32.95 -5.30
N LEU A 265 10.48 32.54 -4.27
CA LEU A 265 10.66 32.99 -2.90
C LEU A 265 12.04 32.64 -2.35
N GLU A 266 12.58 31.47 -2.68
CA GLU A 266 13.95 31.09 -2.30
C GLU A 266 15.00 32.03 -2.93
N ARG A 267 14.83 32.41 -4.21
CA ARG A 267 15.72 33.39 -4.86
C ARG A 267 15.61 34.76 -4.19
N ASP A 268 14.40 35.24 -3.95
CA ASP A 268 14.16 36.54 -3.32
C ASP A 268 14.78 36.58 -1.91
N LEU A 269 14.64 35.48 -1.16
CA LEU A 269 15.23 35.33 0.17
C LEU A 269 16.77 35.29 0.12
N ALA A 270 17.36 34.60 -0.85
CA ALA A 270 18.80 34.59 -1.06
C ALA A 270 19.36 35.99 -1.42
N GLN A 271 18.65 36.73 -2.27
CA GLN A 271 18.99 38.12 -2.60
C GLN A 271 18.90 39.03 -1.38
N ALA A 272 17.81 38.95 -0.62
CA ALA A 272 17.62 39.73 0.61
C ALA A 272 18.72 39.45 1.64
N ARG A 273 19.10 38.18 1.84
CA ARG A 273 20.23 37.79 2.70
C ARG A 273 21.55 38.40 2.24
N THR A 274 21.83 38.34 0.94
CA THR A 274 23.07 38.90 0.37
C THR A 274 23.12 40.42 0.55
N ALA A 275 22.01 41.12 0.28
CA ALA A 275 21.89 42.55 0.49
C ALA A 275 22.06 42.95 1.96
N ALA A 276 21.43 42.21 2.89
CA ALA A 276 21.58 42.43 4.32
C ALA A 276 23.03 42.24 4.79
N MET A 277 23.71 41.21 4.29
CA MET A 277 25.12 40.95 4.60
C MET A 277 26.04 42.06 4.06
N ALA A 278 25.84 42.50 2.82
CA ALA A 278 26.60 43.59 2.21
C ALA A 278 26.42 44.91 2.98
N ASN A 279 25.17 45.26 3.32
CA ASN A 279 24.86 46.43 4.13
C ASN A 279 25.49 46.33 5.54
N GLY A 280 25.42 45.16 6.17
CA GLY A 280 26.04 44.92 7.48
C GLY A 280 27.56 45.11 7.47
N VAL A 281 28.24 44.60 6.44
CA VAL A 281 29.69 44.81 6.23
C VAL A 281 30.00 46.29 6.02
N GLY A 282 29.20 46.99 5.20
CA GLY A 282 29.36 48.43 4.96
C GLY A 282 29.17 49.29 6.21
N VAL A 283 28.21 48.95 7.07
CA VAL A 283 28.02 49.65 8.36
C VAL A 283 29.19 49.38 9.29
N LYS A 284 29.69 48.14 9.35
CA LYS A 284 30.83 47.77 10.19
C LYS A 284 32.11 48.48 9.77
N SER A 285 32.40 48.59 8.47
CA SER A 285 33.57 49.30 7.97
C SER A 285 33.49 50.81 8.27
N ARG A 286 32.31 51.42 8.09
CA ARG A 286 32.06 52.82 8.46
C ARG A 286 32.24 53.06 9.96
N LEU A 287 31.75 52.14 10.80
CA LEU A 287 31.94 52.20 12.25
C LEU A 287 33.42 52.16 12.61
N GLN A 288 34.19 51.24 12.02
CA GLN A 288 35.63 51.15 12.25
C GLN A 288 36.38 52.42 11.82
N ALA A 289 36.06 52.97 10.64
CA ALA A 289 36.65 54.22 10.18
C ALA A 289 36.36 55.38 11.14
N LEU A 290 35.12 55.49 11.62
CA LEU A 290 34.71 56.52 12.58
C LEU A 290 35.41 56.35 13.94
N GLN A 291 35.58 55.10 14.41
CA GLN A 291 36.32 54.80 15.64
C GLN A 291 37.80 55.21 15.54
N ILE A 292 38.43 54.98 14.39
CA ILE A 292 39.82 55.41 14.14
C ILE A 292 39.88 56.94 14.14
N ALA A 293 39.03 57.61 13.37
CA ALA A 293 38.99 59.08 13.32
C ALA A 293 38.73 59.71 14.70
N HIS A 294 37.85 59.11 15.51
CA HIS A 294 37.61 59.54 16.88
C HIS A 294 38.85 59.40 17.77
N ARG A 295 39.58 58.28 17.65
CA ARG A 295 40.84 58.07 18.38
C ARG A 295 41.89 59.11 18.00
N GLU A 296 42.04 59.38 16.71
CA GLU A 296 42.96 60.42 16.21
C GLU A 296 42.59 61.80 16.73
N GLN A 297 41.29 62.13 16.82
CA GLN A 297 40.85 63.40 17.40
C GLN A 297 41.17 63.50 18.88
N ILE A 298 40.97 62.43 19.65
CA ILE A 298 41.39 62.39 21.07
C ILE A 298 42.90 62.65 21.18
N GLU A 299 43.71 62.01 20.36
CA GLU A 299 45.17 62.23 20.37
C GLU A 299 45.54 63.67 20.02
N LYS A 300 44.89 64.27 19.02
CA LYS A 300 45.10 65.68 18.66
C LYS A 300 44.73 66.62 19.80
N VAL A 301 43.59 66.40 20.45
CA VAL A 301 43.15 67.18 21.61
C VAL A 301 44.15 67.06 22.76
N ASN A 302 44.63 65.85 23.04
CA ASN A 302 45.64 65.63 24.08
C ASN A 302 46.95 66.34 23.76
N ARG A 303 47.44 66.28 22.51
CA ARG A 303 48.65 67.01 22.09
C ARG A 303 48.49 68.51 22.25
N LEU A 304 47.37 69.07 21.78
CA LEU A 304 47.06 70.49 21.93
C LEU A 304 46.97 70.91 23.41
N LYS A 305 46.37 70.05 24.25
CA LYS A 305 46.34 70.27 25.70
C LYS A 305 47.74 70.33 26.27
N ASP A 306 48.60 69.37 25.94
CA ASP A 306 49.98 69.32 26.42
C ASP A 306 50.82 70.50 25.93
N ASP A 307 50.64 70.93 24.67
CA ASP A 307 51.29 72.13 24.11
C ASP A 307 50.83 73.40 24.83
N THR A 308 49.54 73.51 25.11
CA THR A 308 48.98 74.64 25.85
C THR A 308 49.52 74.68 27.28
N VAL A 309 49.57 73.53 27.96
CA VAL A 309 50.17 73.40 29.29
C VAL A 309 51.65 73.80 29.26
N ARG A 310 52.42 73.33 28.27
CA ARG A 310 53.82 73.75 28.08
C ARG A 310 53.95 75.25 27.87
N ALA A 311 53.11 75.86 27.03
CA ALA A 311 53.12 77.29 26.77
C ALA A 311 52.78 78.11 28.03
N ILE A 312 51.82 77.66 28.84
CA ILE A 312 51.47 78.27 30.13
C ILE A 312 52.65 78.19 31.10
N ILE A 313 53.30 77.02 31.23
CA ILE A 313 54.47 76.85 32.09
C ILE A 313 55.60 77.79 31.66
N LYS A 314 55.87 77.87 30.35
CA LYS A 314 56.90 78.78 29.81
C LYS A 314 56.57 80.24 30.10
N SER A 315 55.36 80.68 29.79
CA SER A 315 54.91 82.05 30.06
C SER A 315 54.98 82.39 31.56
N SER A 316 54.56 81.45 32.42
CA SER A 316 54.70 81.60 33.87
C SER A 316 56.15 81.72 34.31
N SER A 317 57.07 80.94 33.73
CA SER A 317 58.52 81.04 33.99
C SER A 317 59.06 82.39 33.53
N ASP A 318 58.72 82.84 32.32
CA ASP A 318 59.17 84.12 31.76
C ASP A 318 58.68 85.30 32.63
N ILE A 319 57.44 85.23 33.16
CA ILE A 319 56.90 86.21 34.12
C ILE A 319 57.68 86.20 35.44
N VAL A 320 58.06 85.03 35.96
CA VAL A 320 58.88 84.93 37.18
C VAL A 320 60.25 85.55 36.96
N THR A 321 60.92 85.22 35.86
CA THR A 321 62.24 85.81 35.52
C THR A 321 62.14 87.32 35.33
N PHE A 322 61.09 87.81 34.65
CA PHE A 322 60.85 89.25 34.50
C PHE A 322 60.63 89.93 35.86
N LYS A 323 59.85 89.32 36.76
CA LYS A 323 59.63 89.82 38.12
C LYS A 323 60.94 89.90 38.91
N GLU A 324 61.79 88.88 38.82
CA GLU A 324 63.10 88.86 39.46
C GLU A 324 64.00 89.99 38.95
N GLU A 325 64.04 90.21 37.63
CA GLU A 325 64.85 91.26 37.02
C GLU A 325 64.36 92.67 37.40
N VAL A 326 63.03 92.91 37.37
CA VAL A 326 62.44 94.18 37.83
C VAL A 326 62.70 94.40 39.32
N SER A 327 62.60 93.34 40.13
CA SER A 327 62.88 93.42 41.57
C SER A 327 64.34 93.75 41.84
N LYS A 328 65.29 93.17 41.08
CA LYS A 328 66.71 93.56 41.12
C LYS A 328 66.90 95.03 40.72
N GLN A 329 66.31 95.49 39.62
CA GLN A 329 66.43 96.88 39.20
C GLN A 329 65.84 97.85 40.22
N LEU A 330 64.69 97.53 40.82
CA LEU A 330 64.10 98.32 41.90
C LEU A 330 64.97 98.34 43.15
N GLN A 331 65.60 97.22 43.51
CA GLN A 331 66.54 97.15 44.62
C GLN A 331 67.78 98.02 44.34
N HIS A 332 68.35 97.94 43.13
CA HIS A 332 69.44 98.83 42.70
C HIS A 332 69.05 100.32 42.76
N LEU A 333 67.81 100.66 42.35
CA LEU A 333 67.31 102.04 42.37
C LEU A 333 67.09 102.54 43.80
N ARG A 334 66.63 101.66 44.69
CA ARG A 334 66.51 101.92 46.12
C ARG A 334 67.88 102.15 46.75
N ASP A 335 68.82 101.24 46.51
CA ASP A 335 70.18 101.34 47.07
C ASP A 335 70.89 102.60 46.56
N PHE A 336 70.64 103.03 45.31
CA PHE A 336 71.13 104.29 44.76
C PHE A 336 70.47 105.53 45.38
N ALA A 337 69.18 105.46 45.71
CA ALA A 337 68.45 106.54 46.37
C ALA A 337 68.78 106.67 47.87
N GLU A 338 69.19 105.59 48.54
CA GLU A 338 69.67 105.62 49.94
C GLU A 338 71.15 106.09 50.05
N ALA A 339 71.90 106.15 48.94
CA ALA A 339 73.31 106.54 48.88
C ALA A 339 73.57 108.01 48.46
N ASN A 340 72.52 108.77 48.11
CA ASN A 340 72.52 110.23 47.95
C ASN A 340 71.62 110.87 49.01
#